data_AF-A0A9X1A827-F1
#
_entry.id   AF-A0A9X1A827-F1
#
_cell.length_a   1.000
_cell.length_b   1.000
_cell.length_c   1.000
_cell.angle_alpha   90.00
_cell.angle_beta   90.00
_cell.angle_gamma   90.00
#
_symmetry.space_group_name_H-M   'P 1'
#
loop_
_entity.id
_entity.type
_entity.pdbx_description
1 polymer ?
#
loop_
_entity_poly.entity_id
_entity_poly.type
_entity_poly.pdbx_seq_one_letter_code
_entity_poly.pdbx_strand_id
1 'polypeptide(L)'
;MRYVFAVWATPLVLFWGWYFLSINDLNFGYPILSRALNLAIFNLYGELLGVEAAKIPWMIAKACIFDTFILLGIWAFRRRKLIAEKVRGWRSSPRAAMRRVSEAGRVHPAE
;
A
#
# COMPACT_ATOMS: atom_id res chain seq x y z
N MET A 1 -9.95 -2.21 -12.02
CA MET A 1 -8.75 -2.11 -11.15
C MET A 1 -9.08 -1.93 -9.67
N ARG A 2 -9.94 -0.98 -9.25
CA ARG A 2 -10.26 -0.78 -7.81
C ARG A 2 -10.72 -2.06 -7.09
N TYR A 3 -11.54 -2.88 -7.75
CA TYR A 3 -12.05 -4.12 -7.19
C TYR A 3 -10.98 -5.21 -7.07
N VAL A 4 -9.96 -5.21 -7.94
CA VAL A 4 -8.83 -6.14 -7.85
C VAL A 4 -8.03 -5.85 -6.59
N PHE A 5 -7.72 -4.58 -6.34
CA PHE A 5 -7.05 -4.16 -5.10
C PHE A 5 -7.92 -4.41 -3.87
N ALA A 6 -9.23 -4.17 -3.94
CA ALA A 6 -10.13 -4.40 -2.81
C ALA A 6 -10.22 -5.90 -2.45
N VAL A 7 -10.46 -6.77 -3.43
CA VAL A 7 -10.54 -8.23 -3.21
C VAL A 7 -9.20 -8.78 -2.74
N TRP A 8 -8.08 -8.26 -3.26
CA TRP A 8 -6.73 -8.63 -2.83
C TRP A 8 -6.41 -8.16 -1.40
N ALA A 9 -6.77 -6.93 -1.05
CA ALA A 9 -6.51 -6.37 0.28
C ALA A 9 -7.44 -6.93 1.35
N THR A 10 -8.62 -7.46 0.97
CA THR A 10 -9.60 -8.01 1.92
C THR A 10 -9.02 -9.10 2.84
N PRO A 11 -8.43 -10.20 2.33
CA PRO A 11 -7.86 -11.24 3.18
C PRO A 11 -6.68 -10.72 4.02
N LEU A 12 -5.91 -9.76 3.48
CA LEU A 12 -4.81 -9.12 4.20
C LEU A 12 -5.30 -8.31 5.39
N VAL A 13 -6.27 -7.42 5.18
CA VAL A 13 -6.83 -6.56 6.23
C VAL A 13 -7.54 -7.41 7.28
N LEU A 14 -8.23 -8.47 6.88
CA LEU A 14 -8.88 -9.37 7.82
C LEU A 14 -7.84 -10.10 8.69
N PHE A 15 -6.79 -10.65 8.08
CA PHE A 15 -5.71 -11.33 8.80
C PHE A 15 -4.95 -10.37 9.73
N TRP A 16 -4.49 -9.24 9.21
CA TRP A 16 -3.71 -8.26 9.98
C TRP A 16 -4.56 -7.55 11.03
N GLY A 17 -5.81 -7.25 10.73
CA GLY A 17 -6.76 -6.67 11.67
C GLY A 17 -6.99 -7.62 12.85
N TRP A 18 -7.30 -8.89 12.57
CA TRP A 18 -7.44 -9.90 13.59
C TRP A 18 -6.17 -10.09 14.43
N TYR A 19 -5.01 -10.26 13.78
CA TYR A 19 -3.71 -10.40 14.44
C TYR A 19 -3.38 -9.20 15.34
N PHE A 20 -3.62 -7.98 14.85
CA PHE A 20 -3.38 -6.75 15.59
C PHE A 20 -4.32 -6.62 16.78
N LEU A 21 -5.62 -6.85 16.60
CA LEU A 21 -6.58 -6.86 17.71
C LEU A 21 -6.15 -7.88 18.77
N SER A 22 -5.68 -9.03 18.33
CA SER A 22 -5.33 -10.12 19.23
C SER A 22 -4.07 -9.88 20.05
N ILE A 23 -3.03 -9.29 19.47
CA ILE A 23 -1.82 -8.91 20.21
C ILE A 23 -2.07 -7.78 21.19
N ASN A 24 -3.00 -6.87 20.89
CA ASN A 24 -3.41 -5.78 21.79
C ASN A 24 -4.37 -6.25 22.90
N ASP A 25 -4.63 -7.56 23.01
CA ASP A 25 -5.52 -8.17 24.00
C ASP A 25 -6.96 -7.59 23.97
N LEU A 26 -7.40 -7.11 22.80
CA LEU A 26 -8.72 -6.55 22.56
C LEU A 26 -9.73 -7.69 22.40
N ASN A 27 -10.00 -8.37 23.50
CA ASN A 27 -10.68 -9.64 23.43
C ASN A 27 -12.19 -9.50 23.34
N PHE A 28 -12.81 -8.35 23.68
CA PHE A 28 -14.27 -8.10 23.60
C PHE A 28 -15.19 -9.26 24.10
N GLY A 29 -14.67 -10.22 24.88
CA GLY A 29 -15.36 -11.47 25.23
C GLY A 29 -15.26 -12.63 24.20
N TYR A 30 -14.64 -12.42 23.04
CA TYR A 30 -14.41 -13.42 22.00
C TYR A 30 -13.06 -14.15 22.17
N PRO A 31 -13.05 -15.49 22.31
CA PRO A 31 -11.81 -16.26 22.47
C PRO A 31 -10.86 -16.16 21.27
N ILE A 32 -11.41 -16.00 20.06
CA ILE A 32 -10.63 -15.90 18.82
C ILE A 32 -9.72 -14.66 18.82
N LEU A 33 -10.09 -13.61 19.54
CA LEU A 33 -9.30 -12.40 19.65
C LEU A 33 -8.27 -12.51 20.79
N SER A 34 -8.31 -13.54 21.62
CA SER A 34 -7.35 -13.68 22.71
C SER A 34 -5.92 -13.84 22.23
N ARG A 35 -5.00 -13.09 22.86
CA ARG A 35 -3.56 -13.28 22.69
C ARG A 35 -3.15 -14.74 22.92
N ALA A 36 -3.74 -15.42 23.90
CA ALA A 36 -3.43 -16.81 24.20
C ALA A 36 -3.76 -17.75 23.01
N LEU A 37 -4.92 -17.55 22.38
CA LEU A 37 -5.32 -18.34 21.22
C LEU A 37 -4.44 -18.03 20.01
N ASN A 38 -4.07 -16.78 19.81
CA ASN A 38 -3.18 -16.37 18.74
C ASN A 38 -1.80 -17.04 18.85
N LEU A 39 -1.20 -17.03 20.04
CA LEU A 39 0.04 -17.77 20.30
C LEU A 39 -0.15 -19.29 20.10
N ALA A 40 -1.27 -19.86 20.55
CA ALA A 40 -1.56 -21.29 20.37
C ALA A 40 -1.66 -21.68 18.89
N ILE A 41 -2.34 -20.86 18.07
CA ILE A 41 -2.44 -21.06 16.63
C ILE A 41 -1.05 -20.97 15.96
N PHE A 42 -0.24 -19.97 16.30
CA PHE A 42 1.09 -19.86 15.71
C PHE A 42 2.05 -20.97 16.17
N ASN A 43 1.94 -21.44 17.41
CA ASN A 43 2.70 -22.61 17.87
C ASN A 43 2.29 -23.87 17.11
N LEU A 44 0.99 -24.10 16.94
CA LEU A 44 0.47 -25.23 16.16
C LEU A 44 0.97 -25.18 14.71
N TYR A 45 0.87 -24.02 14.05
CA TYR A 45 1.39 -23.88 12.69
C TYR A 45 2.92 -23.98 12.63
N GLY A 46 3.62 -23.52 13.66
CA GLY A 46 5.07 -23.63 13.74
C GLY A 46 5.53 -25.08 13.83
N GLU A 47 4.86 -25.88 14.65
CA GLU A 47 5.10 -27.32 14.77
C GLU A 47 4.79 -28.06 13.46
N LEU A 48 3.68 -27.71 12.79
CA LEU A 48 3.30 -28.30 11.51
C LEU A 48 4.27 -27.95 10.37
N LEU A 49 4.75 -26.71 10.31
CA LEU A 49 5.68 -26.26 9.26
C LEU A 49 7.15 -26.54 9.60
N GLY A 50 7.47 -26.93 10.83
CA GLY A 50 8.85 -27.01 11.32
C GLY A 50 9.54 -25.64 11.40
N VAL A 51 8.77 -24.57 11.58
CA VAL A 51 9.25 -23.17 11.62
C VAL A 51 8.91 -22.57 12.98
N GLU A 52 9.79 -21.72 13.49
CA GLU A 52 9.53 -21.02 14.75
C GLU A 52 8.26 -20.15 14.64
N ALA A 53 7.33 -20.31 15.58
CA ALA A 53 6.04 -19.62 15.61
C ALA A 53 6.17 -18.09 15.49
N ALA A 54 7.19 -17.51 16.12
CA ALA A 54 7.48 -16.09 16.07
C ALA A 54 7.89 -15.58 14.67
N LYS A 55 8.36 -16.47 13.80
CA LYS A 55 8.78 -16.13 12.43
C LYS A 55 7.61 -16.14 11.44
N ILE A 56 6.51 -16.83 11.75
CA ILE A 56 5.36 -16.97 10.84
C ILE A 56 4.75 -15.59 10.48
N PRO A 57 4.44 -14.70 11.44
CA PRO A 57 3.89 -13.38 11.11
C PRO A 57 4.86 -12.56 10.24
N TRP A 58 6.16 -12.67 10.50
CA TRP A 58 7.19 -11.97 9.74
C TRP A 58 7.33 -12.49 8.30
N MET A 59 7.19 -13.79 8.10
CA MET A 59 7.17 -14.40 6.77
C MET A 59 5.96 -13.95 5.96
N ILE A 60 4.79 -13.92 6.60
CA ILE A 60 3.55 -13.42 5.98
C ILE A 60 3.74 -11.94 5.62
N ALA A 61 4.26 -11.11 6.52
CA ALA A 61 4.54 -9.69 6.24
C ALA A 61 5.44 -9.50 5.02
N LYS A 62 6.54 -10.26 4.91
CA LYS A 62 7.43 -10.21 3.75
C LYS A 62 6.72 -10.58 2.46
N ALA A 63 5.92 -11.64 2.48
CA ALA A 63 5.12 -12.04 1.32
C ALA A 63 4.14 -10.93 0.91
N CYS A 64 3.48 -10.28 1.87
CA CYS A 64 2.56 -9.17 1.62
C CYS A 64 3.25 -7.98 0.94
N ILE A 65 4.43 -7.58 1.45
CA ILE A 65 5.20 -6.47 0.88
C ILE A 65 5.60 -6.79 -0.56
N PHE A 66 6.12 -7.99 -0.79
CA PHE A 66 6.56 -8.44 -2.10
C PHE A 66 5.40 -8.50 -3.10
N ASP A 67 4.26 -9.03 -2.68
CA ASP A 67 3.06 -9.13 -3.49
C ASP A 67 2.46 -7.75 -3.81
N THR A 68 2.46 -6.82 -2.84
CA THR A 68 2.09 -5.41 -3.06
C THR A 68 3.00 -4.76 -4.09
N PHE A 69 4.31 -5.01 -3.99
CA PHE A 69 5.30 -4.47 -4.91
C PHE A 69 5.07 -4.96 -6.35
N ILE A 70 4.80 -6.26 -6.52
CA ILE A 70 4.46 -6.83 -7.83
C ILE A 70 3.14 -6.22 -8.37
N LEU A 71 2.10 -6.17 -7.53
CA LEU A 71 0.80 -5.64 -7.91
C LEU A 71 0.91 -4.17 -8.37
N LEU A 72 1.65 -3.35 -7.64
CA LEU A 72 1.94 -1.97 -7.99
C LEU A 72 2.82 -1.86 -9.24
N GLY A 73 3.81 -2.74 -9.40
CA GLY A 73 4.67 -2.81 -10.57
C GLY A 73 3.89 -3.10 -11.86
N ILE A 74 3.03 -4.12 -11.82
CA ILE A 74 2.14 -4.48 -12.95
C ILE A 74 1.15 -3.34 -13.22
N TRP A 75 0.56 -2.74 -12.18
CA TRP A 75 -0.36 -1.63 -12.35
C TRP A 75 0.30 -0.40 -12.96
N ALA A 76 1.49 -0.02 -12.49
CA ALA A 76 2.28 1.09 -13.01
C ALA A 76 2.70 0.84 -14.46
N PHE A 77 3.12 -0.38 -14.79
CA PHE A 77 3.49 -0.75 -16.16
C PHE A 77 2.29 -0.70 -17.12
N ARG A 78 1.12 -1.19 -16.71
CA ARG A 78 -0.12 -1.12 -17.51
C ARG A 78 -0.62 0.32 -17.71
N ARG A 79 -0.37 1.22 -16.75
CA ARG A 79 -0.75 2.64 -16.83
C ARG A 79 0.41 3.58 -17.20
N ARG A 80 1.52 3.04 -17.71
CA ARG A 80 2.72 3.82 -18.05
C ARG A 80 2.45 5.07 -18.91
N LYS A 81 1.52 4.99 -19.88
CA LYS A 81 1.12 6.14 -20.70
C LYS A 81 0.33 7.20 -19.92
N LEU A 82 -0.60 6.78 -19.07
CA LEU A 82 -1.43 7.67 -18.25
C LEU A 82 -0.62 8.36 -17.13
N ILE A 83 0.34 7.64 -16.53
CA ILE A 83 1.25 8.18 -15.52
C ILE A 83 2.25 9.15 -16.17
N ALA A 84 2.79 8.80 -17.35
CA ALA A 84 3.67 9.70 -18.09
C ALA A 84 2.98 11.03 -18.44
N GLU A 85 1.72 11.00 -18.90
CA GLU A 85 0.93 12.21 -19.15
C GLU A 85 0.68 13.03 -17.88
N LYS A 86 0.34 12.37 -16.76
CA LYS A 86 0.11 13.06 -15.48
C LYS A 86 1.37 13.69 -14.90
N VAL A 87 2.53 13.04 -15.05
CA VAL A 87 3.85 13.58 -14.67
C VAL A 87 4.28 14.72 -15.60
N ARG A 88 4.01 14.61 -16.91
CA ARG A 88 4.28 15.68 -17.88
C ARG A 88 3.42 16.92 -17.57
N GLY A 89 2.15 16.70 -17.23
CA GLY A 89 1.20 17.72 -16.76
C GLY A 89 1.63 18.41 -15.46
N TRP A 90 2.24 17.66 -14.54
CA TRP A 90 2.82 18.21 -13.30
C TRP A 90 4.11 19.01 -13.52
N ARG A 91 4.96 18.60 -14.48
CA ARG A 91 6.14 19.37 -14.90
C ARG A 91 5.76 20.65 -15.65
N SER A 92 4.61 20.67 -16.32
CA SER A 92 4.00 21.87 -16.90
C SER A 92 3.16 22.65 -15.88
N SER A 93 3.63 22.76 -14.63
CA SER A 93 3.00 23.63 -13.64
C SER A 93 3.07 25.11 -14.11
N PRO A 94 2.11 25.97 -13.76
CA PRO A 94 1.76 27.24 -14.44
C PRO A 94 2.86 28.31 -14.51
N ARG A 95 4.00 28.10 -13.85
CA ARG A 95 5.12 29.06 -13.80
C ARG A 95 5.69 29.37 -15.19
N ALA A 96 5.69 28.40 -16.11
CA ALA A 96 6.12 28.63 -17.49
C ALA A 96 5.12 29.49 -18.29
N ALA A 97 3.82 29.34 -18.03
CA ALA A 97 2.78 30.17 -18.66
C ALA A 97 2.80 31.60 -18.11
N MET A 98 2.96 31.78 -16.80
CA MET A 98 3.07 33.08 -16.14
C MET A 98 4.30 33.88 -16.61
N ARG A 99 5.44 33.20 -16.85
CA ARG A 99 6.66 33.82 -17.36
C ARG A 99 6.50 34.34 -18.79
N ARG A 100 5.80 33.62 -19.67
CA ARG A 100 5.54 34.08 -21.04
C ARG A 100 4.60 35.29 -21.10
N VAL A 101 3.59 35.34 -20.23
CA VAL A 101 2.70 36.50 -20.12
C VAL A 101 3.45 37.74 -19.60
N SER A 102 4.36 37.55 -18.63
CA SER A 102 5.20 38.64 -18.11
C SER A 102 6.24 39.14 -19.12
N GLU A 103 6.74 38.29 -20.03
CA GLU A 103 7.65 38.70 -21.12
C GLU A 103 6.88 39.40 -22.26
N ALA A 104 5.66 38.94 -22.58
CA ALA A 104 4.82 39.56 -23.61
C ALA A 104 4.25 40.94 -23.22
N GLY A 105 4.03 41.18 -21.92
CA GLY A 105 3.57 42.48 -21.40
C GLY A 105 4.68 43.53 -21.24
N ARG A 106 5.94 43.20 -21.54
CA ARG A 106 7.09 44.10 -21.36
C ARG A 106 7.62 44.70 -22.68
N VAL A 107 6.85 44.61 -23.77
CA VAL A 107 7.12 45.39 -24.98
C VAL A 107 6.61 46.80 -24.74
N HIS A 108 7.51 47.63 -24.24
CA HIS A 108 7.35 49.08 -24.15
C HIS A 108 6.91 49.60 -25.53
N PRO A 109 5.79 50.34 -25.65
CA PRO A 109 5.52 51.05 -26.89
C PRO A 109 6.68 52.04 -27.07
N ALA A 110 7.45 51.81 -28.12
CA ALA A 110 8.40 52.77 -28.62
C ALA A 110 7.61 53.88 -29.32
N GLU A 111 8.08 55.10 -29.10
CA GLU A 111 7.75 56.36 -29.79
C GLU A 111 6.53 57.13 -29.28
#